data_AF-A0A9Q0DAS2-F1
#
_entry.id   AF-A0A9Q0DAS2-F1
#
_cell.length_a   1.000
_cell.length_b   1.000
_cell.length_c   1.000
_cell.angle_alpha   90.00
_cell.angle_beta   90.00
_cell.angle_gamma   90.00
#
_symmetry.space_group_name_H-M   'P 1'
#
loop_
_entity.id
_entity.type
_entity.pdbx_description
1 polymer ?
#
loop_
_entity_poly.entity_id
_entity_poly.type
_entity_poly.pdbx_seq_one_letter_code
_entity_poly.pdbx_strand_id
1 'polypeptide(L)'
;MWREMSVMLLLSAGVVWGRSTVYHFINQKMNWTNAQSYCREKFSDLATISDEEDNEKAFLLRTDESANVWIGLHKSNGKVPPLILIHEQKTWEEAVEYCREFHHDLASANDLRAREWVQAVATDATTPHVWVGLHYTCVLEFWFWVDGKVYVDGNWATGQGGPGSDCGTSGAMRKNDNKWYSLPSTQKMNFICSLCNDPQASL
;
A
#
# COMPACT_ATOMS: atom_id res chain seq x y z
N MET A 1 -36.39 -17.50 21.62
CA MET A 1 -36.12 -18.10 22.93
C MET A 1 -34.99 -19.11 22.72
N TRP A 2 -33.76 -18.73 23.13
CA TRP A 2 -32.45 -19.45 23.13
C TRP A 2 -31.91 -19.88 21.73
N ARG A 3 -30.82 -19.38 21.14
CA ARG A 3 -29.40 -19.11 21.52
C ARG A 3 -28.65 -20.33 22.08
N GLU A 4 -27.59 -20.74 21.36
CA GLU A 4 -26.22 -21.23 21.72
C GLU A 4 -25.65 -22.01 20.48
N MET A 5 -24.66 -21.54 19.69
CA MET A 5 -23.17 -21.66 19.79
C MET A 5 -22.67 -23.12 20.04
N SER A 6 -21.77 -23.81 19.30
CA SER A 6 -20.54 -23.47 18.55
C SER A 6 -20.01 -24.61 17.63
N VAL A 7 -19.30 -24.24 16.54
CA VAL A 7 -18.06 -24.75 15.88
C VAL A 7 -17.65 -26.25 15.90
N MET A 8 -17.43 -26.88 14.72
CA MET A 8 -16.11 -27.39 14.23
C MET A 8 -16.13 -28.10 12.84
N LEU A 9 -15.23 -27.63 11.97
CA LEU A 9 -14.45 -28.23 10.87
C LEU A 9 -14.95 -29.47 10.08
N LEU A 10 -14.97 -29.33 8.75
CA LEU A 10 -14.44 -30.34 7.82
C LEU A 10 -13.53 -29.68 6.77
N LEU A 11 -12.31 -30.19 6.68
CA LEU A 11 -11.39 -30.01 5.56
C LEU A 11 -11.90 -30.81 4.36
N SER A 12 -12.05 -30.17 3.21
CA SER A 12 -11.82 -30.84 1.93
C SER A 12 -11.21 -29.87 0.93
N ALA A 13 -10.12 -30.33 0.34
CA ALA A 13 -9.37 -29.82 -0.80
C ALA A 13 -10.06 -28.76 -1.68
N GLY A 14 -9.32 -27.65 -1.87
CA GLY A 14 -9.24 -26.97 -3.16
C GLY A 14 -10.53 -26.41 -3.71
N VAL A 15 -10.94 -25.25 -3.20
CA VAL A 15 -11.39 -24.14 -4.06
C VAL A 15 -11.00 -22.85 -3.32
N VAL A 16 -10.00 -22.12 -3.82
CA VAL A 16 -9.92 -20.68 -3.53
C VAL A 16 -11.14 -20.09 -4.22
N TRP A 17 -12.25 -19.98 -3.48
CA TRP A 17 -13.40 -19.22 -3.97
C TRP A 17 -12.88 -17.81 -4.17
N GLY A 18 -12.78 -17.38 -5.44
CA GLY A 18 -12.50 -15.99 -5.77
C GLY A 18 -13.42 -15.10 -4.93
N ARG A 19 -12.85 -14.11 -4.25
CA ARG A 19 -13.62 -13.11 -3.52
C ARG A 19 -14.57 -12.44 -4.51
N SER A 20 -15.83 -12.84 -4.52
CA SER A 20 -16.86 -12.11 -5.27
C SER A 20 -17.08 -10.78 -4.56
N THR A 21 -16.57 -9.70 -5.13
CA THR A 21 -16.83 -8.35 -4.63
C THR A 21 -18.31 -8.03 -4.79
N VAL A 22 -18.99 -7.74 -3.68
CA VAL A 22 -20.39 -7.33 -3.68
C VAL A 22 -20.44 -5.81 -3.60
N TYR A 23 -21.12 -5.20 -4.57
CA TYR A 23 -21.30 -3.75 -4.66
C TYR A 23 -22.68 -3.34 -4.13
N HIS A 24 -22.73 -2.18 -3.47
CA HIS A 24 -23.96 -1.59 -2.96
C HIS A 24 -24.11 -0.16 -3.49
N PHE A 25 -25.22 0.13 -4.17
CA PHE A 25 -25.55 1.50 -4.58
C PHE A 25 -26.26 2.25 -3.45
N ILE A 26 -25.70 3.38 -3.03
CA ILE A 26 -26.25 4.23 -1.98
C ILE A 26 -26.80 5.50 -2.62
N ASN A 27 -28.13 5.60 -2.71
CA ASN A 27 -28.82 6.76 -3.26
C ASN A 27 -28.97 7.88 -2.20
N GLN A 28 -27.84 8.43 -1.74
CA GLN A 28 -27.81 9.56 -0.82
C GLN A 28 -26.80 10.60 -1.30
N LYS A 29 -27.20 11.88 -1.27
CA LYS A 29 -26.34 12.98 -1.70
C LYS A 29 -25.30 13.29 -0.62
N MET A 30 -24.04 12.96 -0.90
CA MET A 30 -22.90 13.18 0.00
C MET A 30 -21.71 13.76 -0.77
N ASN A 31 -20.73 14.37 -0.07
CA ASN A 31 -19.40 14.62 -0.64
C ASN A 31 -18.55 13.33 -0.55
N TRP A 32 -17.37 13.30 -1.20
CA TRP A 32 -16.54 12.10 -1.26
C TRP A 32 -16.13 11.59 0.14
N THR A 33 -15.67 12.49 1.02
CA THR A 33 -15.24 12.13 2.38
C THR A 33 -16.37 11.51 3.20
N ASN A 34 -17.56 12.10 3.17
CA ASN A 34 -18.72 11.57 3.89
C ASN A 34 -19.19 10.24 3.29
N ALA A 35 -19.16 10.09 1.96
CA ALA A 35 -19.48 8.83 1.30
C ALA A 35 -18.51 7.72 1.71
N GLN A 36 -17.21 8.03 1.79
CA GLN A 36 -16.18 7.11 2.27
C GLN A 36 -16.41 6.69 3.72
N SER A 37 -16.60 7.65 4.61
CA SER A 37 -16.89 7.37 6.02
C SER A 37 -18.16 6.53 6.18
N TYR A 38 -19.22 6.85 5.45
CA TYR A 38 -20.47 6.08 5.48
C TYR A 38 -20.25 4.63 5.04
N CYS A 39 -19.50 4.41 3.96
CA CYS A 39 -19.18 3.05 3.49
C CYS A 39 -18.30 2.29 4.46
N ARG A 40 -17.33 2.92 5.12
CA ARG A 40 -16.49 2.28 6.16
C ARG A 40 -17.27 1.95 7.42
N GLU A 41 -18.27 2.75 7.77
CA GLU A 41 -19.10 2.51 8.94
C GLU A 41 -20.16 1.41 8.71
N LYS A 42 -20.78 1.39 7.54
CA LYS A 42 -21.92 0.49 7.25
C LYS A 42 -21.54 -0.73 6.40
N PHE A 43 -20.44 -0.67 5.67
CA PHE A 43 -19.96 -1.67 4.72
C PHE A 43 -18.44 -1.87 4.89
N SER A 44 -17.66 -1.92 3.81
CA SER A 44 -16.19 -2.01 3.84
C SER A 44 -15.52 -0.67 3.52
N ASP A 45 -15.65 -0.18 2.28
CA ASP A 45 -15.15 1.13 1.82
C ASP A 45 -15.87 1.50 0.50
N LEU A 46 -15.53 2.63 -0.11
CA LEU A 46 -15.93 2.94 -1.47
C LEU A 46 -15.41 1.90 -2.46
N ALA A 47 -16.19 1.63 -3.51
CA ALA A 47 -15.88 0.64 -4.53
C ALA A 47 -14.56 0.96 -5.25
N THR A 48 -13.67 -0.02 -5.33
CA THR A 48 -12.53 -0.03 -6.26
C THR A 48 -12.96 -0.78 -7.50
N ILE A 49 -12.92 -0.12 -8.66
CA ILE A 49 -13.23 -0.75 -9.95
C ILE A 49 -11.90 -1.16 -10.59
N SER A 50 -11.64 -2.46 -10.64
CA SER A 50 -10.33 -2.99 -11.04
C SER A 50 -10.28 -3.55 -12.46
N ASP A 51 -11.43 -3.93 -13.03
CA ASP A 51 -11.56 -4.46 -14.38
C ASP A 51 -12.93 -4.11 -15.02
N GLU A 52 -13.17 -4.64 -16.22
CA GLU A 52 -14.41 -4.42 -16.98
C GLU A 52 -15.62 -5.09 -16.32
N GLU A 53 -15.45 -6.25 -15.68
CA GLU A 53 -16.52 -6.97 -14.99
C GLU A 53 -16.99 -6.20 -13.76
N ASP A 54 -16.07 -5.64 -12.97
CA ASP A 54 -16.35 -4.72 -11.88
C ASP A 54 -17.11 -3.48 -12.36
N ASN A 55 -16.69 -2.94 -13.50
CA ASN A 55 -17.29 -1.75 -14.08
C ASN A 55 -18.75 -2.02 -14.51
N GLU A 56 -19.02 -3.16 -15.15
CA GLU A 56 -20.37 -3.60 -15.50
C GLU A 56 -21.24 -3.82 -14.27
N LYS A 57 -20.74 -4.53 -13.26
CA LYS A 57 -21.46 -4.76 -11.99
C LYS A 57 -21.82 -3.45 -11.30
N ALA A 58 -20.88 -2.50 -11.24
CA ALA A 58 -21.11 -1.19 -10.64
C ALA A 58 -22.11 -0.35 -11.47
N PHE A 59 -22.05 -0.44 -12.80
CA PHE A 59 -22.97 0.24 -13.71
C PHE A 59 -24.42 -0.23 -13.53
N LEU A 60 -24.64 -1.55 -13.48
CA LEU A 60 -25.98 -2.15 -13.39
C LEU A 60 -26.72 -1.84 -12.08
N LEU A 61 -26.00 -1.46 -11.02
CA LEU A 61 -26.61 -1.12 -9.72
C LEU A 61 -27.19 0.30 -9.66
N ARG A 62 -26.86 1.15 -10.64
CA ARG A 62 -27.31 2.53 -10.67
C ARG A 62 -28.77 2.59 -11.09
N THR A 63 -29.59 3.29 -10.30
CA THR A 63 -30.99 3.55 -10.65
C THR A 63 -31.14 4.67 -11.68
N ASP A 64 -30.07 5.43 -11.95
CA ASP A 64 -30.00 6.54 -12.89
C ASP A 64 -28.65 6.50 -13.63
N GLU A 65 -28.69 6.28 -14.94
CA GLU A 65 -27.53 6.23 -15.84
C GLU A 65 -26.81 7.58 -15.98
N SER A 66 -27.41 8.68 -15.51
CA SER A 66 -26.81 10.02 -15.54
C SER A 66 -26.16 10.48 -14.22
N ALA A 67 -26.40 9.77 -13.11
CA ALA A 67 -25.87 10.14 -11.80
C ALA A 67 -24.36 9.84 -11.63
N ASN A 68 -23.55 10.88 -11.38
CA ASN A 68 -22.17 10.69 -10.92
C ASN A 68 -22.15 10.02 -9.54
N VAL A 69 -21.38 8.93 -9.39
CA VAL A 69 -21.26 8.16 -8.15
C VAL A 69 -19.84 8.29 -7.60
N TRP A 70 -19.69 8.42 -6.28
CA TRP A 70 -18.37 8.38 -5.65
C TRP A 70 -17.84 6.95 -5.61
N ILE A 71 -16.62 6.75 -6.13
CA ILE A 71 -15.85 5.51 -6.05
C ILE A 71 -14.55 5.75 -5.27
N GLY A 72 -13.84 4.67 -4.94
CA GLY A 72 -12.60 4.71 -4.15
C GLY A 72 -11.42 5.37 -4.87
N LEU A 73 -11.55 5.68 -6.17
CA LEU A 73 -10.53 6.41 -6.92
C LEU A 73 -10.46 7.87 -6.44
N HIS A 74 -9.53 8.14 -5.53
CA HIS A 74 -9.28 9.48 -5.01
C HIS A 74 -7.81 9.86 -5.17
N LYS A 75 -7.58 11.04 -5.75
CA LYS A 75 -6.26 11.65 -5.73
C LYS A 75 -6.04 12.24 -4.34
N SER A 76 -5.25 11.57 -3.51
CA SER A 76 -4.67 12.20 -2.33
C SER A 76 -3.97 13.47 -2.78
N ASN A 77 -4.40 14.64 -2.30
CA ASN A 77 -3.95 15.98 -2.71
C ASN A 77 -2.47 16.26 -2.39
N GLY A 78 -1.54 15.45 -2.91
CA GLY A 78 -0.10 15.52 -2.63
C GLY A 78 0.27 15.32 -1.15
N LYS A 79 -0.62 14.71 -0.35
CA LYS A 79 -0.35 14.44 1.06
C LYS A 79 0.41 13.11 1.18
N VAL A 80 1.63 13.18 1.70
CA VAL A 80 2.42 12.00 2.07
C VAL A 80 1.65 11.23 3.14
N PRO A 81 1.42 9.91 2.98
CA PRO A 81 0.82 9.10 4.04
C PRO A 81 1.65 9.17 5.33
N PRO A 82 1.04 9.06 6.52
CA PRO A 82 1.79 8.93 7.76
C PRO A 82 2.72 7.71 7.66
N LEU A 83 3.93 7.83 8.20
CA LEU A 83 4.93 6.77 8.17
C LEU A 83 5.27 6.35 9.60
N ILE A 84 5.58 5.08 9.78
CA ILE A 84 6.06 4.51 11.04
C ILE A 84 7.33 3.72 10.79
N LEU A 85 8.34 3.91 11.66
CA LEU A 85 9.55 3.11 11.68
C LEU A 85 9.30 1.84 12.49
N ILE A 86 9.62 0.68 11.92
CA ILE A 86 9.58 -0.60 12.60
C ILE A 86 11.01 -1.02 12.94
N HIS A 87 11.28 -1.21 14.24
CA HIS A 87 12.61 -1.56 14.76
C HIS A 87 12.94 -3.06 14.68
N GLU A 88 12.06 -3.88 14.11
CA GLU A 88 12.37 -5.27 13.76
C GLU A 88 13.38 -5.33 12.60
N GLN A 89 14.14 -6.42 12.51
CA GLN A 89 15.07 -6.64 11.40
C GLN A 89 14.53 -7.76 10.51
N LYS A 90 14.10 -7.39 9.31
CA LYS A 90 13.46 -8.30 8.34
C LYS A 90 14.10 -8.18 6.96
N THR A 91 14.03 -9.24 6.16
CA THR A 91 14.32 -9.15 4.73
C THR A 91 13.34 -8.20 4.06
N TRP A 92 13.62 -7.78 2.83
CA TRP A 92 12.72 -6.89 2.13
C TRP A 92 11.33 -7.51 1.95
N GLU A 93 11.27 -8.80 1.57
CA GLU A 93 10.02 -9.54 1.39
C GLU A 93 9.26 -9.70 2.71
N GLU A 94 9.95 -10.09 3.78
CA GLU A 94 9.37 -10.19 5.13
C GLU A 94 8.82 -8.84 5.62
N ALA A 95 9.47 -7.73 5.27
CA ALA A 95 9.05 -6.37 5.63
C ALA A 95 7.80 -5.91 4.84
N VAL A 96 7.71 -6.25 3.55
CA VAL A 96 6.50 -6.04 2.74
C VAL A 96 5.31 -6.77 3.36
N GLU A 97 5.48 -8.05 3.67
CA GLU A 97 4.43 -8.86 4.30
C GLU A 97 3.98 -8.27 5.63
N TYR A 98 4.93 -7.89 6.49
CA TYR A 98 4.62 -7.27 7.77
C TYR A 98 3.82 -5.97 7.60
N CYS A 99 4.26 -5.06 6.73
CA CYS A 99 3.54 -3.80 6.55
C CYS A 99 2.14 -4.00 5.98
N ARG A 100 1.91 -5.02 5.14
CA ARG A 100 0.59 -5.34 4.60
C ARG A 100 -0.32 -6.04 5.60
N GLU A 101 0.25 -6.79 6.54
CA GLU A 101 -0.50 -7.47 7.59
C GLU A 101 -0.91 -6.51 8.71
N PHE A 102 0.03 -5.67 9.19
CA PHE A 102 -0.17 -4.84 10.38
C PHE A 102 -0.42 -3.35 10.07
N HIS A 103 -0.10 -2.90 8.86
CA HIS A 103 -0.18 -1.51 8.43
C HIS A 103 -0.82 -1.41 7.02
N HIS A 104 -0.33 -0.53 6.14
CA HIS A 104 -0.78 -0.47 4.76
C HIS A 104 0.16 -1.20 3.80
N ASP A 105 1.39 -0.68 3.65
CA ASP A 105 2.46 -1.26 2.82
C ASP A 105 3.80 -0.61 3.20
N LEU A 106 4.93 -1.08 2.67
CA LEU A 106 6.20 -0.35 2.78
C LEU A 106 6.08 1.07 2.21
N ALA A 107 6.85 2.00 2.77
CA ALA A 107 6.79 3.40 2.36
C ALA A 107 7.31 3.61 0.94
N SER A 108 6.51 4.25 0.10
CA SER A 108 6.92 4.79 -1.19
C SER A 108 7.40 6.25 -1.06
N ALA A 109 8.45 6.63 -1.80
CA ALA A 109 9.03 7.97 -1.77
C ALA A 109 9.22 8.53 -3.18
N ASN A 110 8.09 8.77 -3.84
CA ASN A 110 8.02 9.00 -5.29
C ASN A 110 8.14 10.49 -5.65
N ASP A 111 8.29 11.36 -4.65
CA ASP A 111 8.50 12.79 -4.78
C ASP A 111 9.39 13.31 -3.63
N LEU A 112 9.85 14.56 -3.76
CA LEU A 112 10.74 15.20 -2.79
C LEU A 112 10.16 15.22 -1.37
N ARG A 113 8.86 15.49 -1.22
CA ARG A 113 8.20 15.61 0.08
C ARG A 113 8.14 14.26 0.78
N ALA A 114 7.78 13.21 0.04
CA ALA A 114 7.77 11.85 0.56
C ALA A 114 9.18 11.39 0.94
N ARG A 115 10.18 11.70 0.12
CA ARG A 115 11.58 11.38 0.39
C ARG A 115 12.12 12.07 1.64
N GLU A 116 11.87 13.35 1.82
CA GLU A 116 12.25 14.09 3.04
C GLU A 116 11.59 13.50 4.30
N TRP A 117 10.33 13.06 4.18
CA TRP A 117 9.61 12.44 5.29
C TRP A 117 10.17 11.06 5.65
N VAL A 118 10.47 10.21 4.66
CA VAL A 118 11.16 8.93 4.86
C VAL A 118 12.52 9.16 5.53
N GLN A 119 13.29 10.15 5.08
CA GLN A 119 14.58 10.49 5.67
C GLN A 119 14.44 10.92 7.13
N ALA A 120 13.45 11.76 7.47
CA ALA A 120 13.21 12.16 8.85
C ALA A 120 12.93 10.94 9.75
N VAL A 121 12.07 10.03 9.31
CA VAL A 121 11.74 8.80 10.05
C VAL A 121 12.93 7.84 10.14
N ALA A 122 13.74 7.73 9.10
CA ALA A 122 14.90 6.85 9.05
C ALA A 122 15.99 7.23 10.08
N THR A 123 16.07 8.49 10.53
CA THR A 123 17.11 8.93 11.47
C THR A 123 17.06 8.20 12.81
N ASP A 124 15.87 7.75 13.23
CA ASP A 124 15.67 7.01 14.48
C ASP A 124 16.00 5.51 14.38
N ALA A 125 16.39 5.05 13.18
CA ALA A 125 16.71 3.64 12.95
C ALA A 125 17.96 3.16 13.70
N THR A 126 17.85 1.96 14.24
CA THR A 126 18.96 1.25 14.89
C THR A 126 19.92 0.68 13.84
N THR A 127 19.40 0.25 12.69
CA THR A 127 20.21 -0.24 11.57
C THR A 127 20.75 0.92 10.72
N PRO A 128 21.91 0.75 10.05
CA PRO A 128 22.49 1.81 9.22
C PRO A 128 21.61 2.19 8.02
N HIS A 129 20.84 1.23 7.51
CA HIS A 129 19.89 1.37 6.42
C HIS A 129 18.50 0.93 6.87
N VAL A 130 17.48 1.44 6.19
CA VAL A 130 16.09 1.03 6.37
C VAL A 130 15.45 0.62 5.04
N TRP A 131 14.66 -0.45 5.06
CA TRP A 131 13.88 -0.82 3.88
C TRP A 131 12.75 0.16 3.61
N VAL A 132 12.56 0.43 2.33
CA VAL A 132 11.43 1.15 1.76
C VAL A 132 10.84 0.32 0.63
N GLY A 133 9.71 0.76 0.08
CA GLY A 133 8.97 0.00 -0.93
C GLY A 133 9.61 -0.06 -2.32
N LEU A 134 10.91 0.22 -2.46
CA LEU A 134 11.59 0.26 -3.75
C LEU A 134 12.19 -1.11 -4.06
N HIS A 135 11.90 -1.67 -5.24
CA HIS A 135 12.37 -2.99 -5.67
C HIS A 135 12.81 -2.99 -7.13
N TYR A 136 13.80 -3.84 -7.45
CA TYR A 136 14.31 -3.97 -8.82
C TYR A 136 13.68 -5.17 -9.54
N THR A 137 13.14 -4.95 -10.74
CA THR A 137 12.69 -6.05 -11.60
C THR A 137 13.76 -6.40 -12.63
N CYS A 138 14.23 -7.66 -12.60
CA CYS A 138 15.23 -8.14 -13.55
C CYS A 138 14.70 -8.25 -14.98
N VAL A 139 13.43 -8.61 -15.13
CA VAL A 139 12.85 -8.89 -16.44
C VAL A 139 12.64 -7.60 -17.24
N LEU A 140 12.31 -6.52 -16.55
CA LEU A 140 12.02 -5.23 -17.17
C LEU A 140 13.14 -4.20 -16.95
N GLU A 141 14.19 -4.56 -16.22
CA GLU A 141 15.39 -3.76 -15.95
C GLU A 141 15.12 -2.37 -15.38
N PHE A 142 14.12 -2.24 -14.50
CA PHE A 142 13.81 -0.99 -13.83
C PHE A 142 13.49 -1.15 -12.34
N TRP A 143 13.52 -0.01 -11.65
CA TRP A 143 13.10 0.10 -10.26
C TRP A 143 11.64 0.55 -10.18
N PHE A 144 10.87 -0.06 -9.30
CA PHE A 144 9.49 0.33 -9.04
C PHE A 144 9.19 0.31 -7.55
N TRP A 145 8.20 1.11 -7.19
CA TRP A 145 7.68 1.18 -5.84
C TRP A 145 6.54 0.18 -5.63
N VAL A 146 6.33 -0.28 -4.40
CA VAL A 146 5.22 -1.18 -4.03
C VAL A 146 3.83 -0.62 -4.38
N ASP A 147 3.70 0.71 -4.54
CA ASP A 147 2.48 1.38 -5.03
C ASP A 147 2.37 1.41 -6.57
N GLY A 148 3.20 0.65 -7.28
CA GLY A 148 3.16 0.43 -8.73
C GLY A 148 3.79 1.55 -9.57
N LYS A 149 4.36 2.59 -8.95
CA LYS A 149 5.01 3.68 -9.69
C LYS A 149 6.42 3.30 -10.09
N VAL A 150 6.81 3.61 -11.33
CA VAL A 150 8.19 3.47 -11.80
C VAL A 150 9.05 4.55 -11.15
N TYR A 151 10.24 4.17 -10.69
CA TYR A 151 11.20 5.09 -10.11
C TYR A 151 12.02 5.81 -11.19
N VAL A 152 12.03 7.15 -11.14
CA VAL A 152 12.70 8.01 -12.14
C VAL A 152 13.63 9.07 -11.54
N ASP A 153 13.63 9.24 -10.21
CA ASP A 153 14.13 10.44 -9.54
C ASP A 153 15.66 10.46 -9.31
N GLY A 154 16.37 9.39 -9.69
CA GLY A 154 17.83 9.36 -9.79
C GLY A 154 18.64 9.63 -8.50
N ASN A 155 18.01 9.71 -7.33
CA ASN A 155 18.64 10.02 -6.03
C ASN A 155 19.41 8.83 -5.39
N TRP A 156 20.10 8.05 -6.21
CA TRP A 156 20.96 6.97 -5.74
C TRP A 156 22.27 7.51 -5.15
N ALA A 157 22.86 6.76 -4.22
CA ALA A 157 24.25 6.95 -3.84
C ALA A 157 25.20 6.60 -5.01
N THR A 158 26.43 7.10 -4.99
CA THR A 158 27.40 6.85 -6.04
C THR A 158 27.61 5.35 -6.27
N GLY A 159 27.42 4.89 -7.50
CA GLY A 159 27.56 3.48 -7.87
C GLY A 159 26.37 2.59 -7.51
N GLN A 160 25.24 3.15 -7.09
CA GLN A 160 24.02 2.42 -6.75
C GLN A 160 22.94 2.58 -7.82
N GLY A 161 22.04 1.59 -7.91
CA GLY A 161 20.77 1.69 -8.64
C GLY A 161 20.86 1.82 -10.16
N GLY A 162 21.99 1.48 -10.76
CA GLY A 162 22.19 1.50 -12.21
C GLY A 162 21.43 0.37 -12.93
N PRO A 163 21.26 0.48 -14.26
CA PRO A 163 20.81 -0.62 -15.12
C PRO A 163 21.73 -1.84 -14.94
N GLY A 164 21.15 -3.04 -14.86
CA GLY A 164 21.92 -4.25 -14.57
C GLY A 164 22.28 -4.43 -13.10
N SER A 165 21.52 -3.80 -12.19
CA SER A 165 21.56 -4.16 -10.76
C SER A 165 21.28 -5.66 -10.60
N ASP A 166 21.94 -6.29 -9.62
CA ASP A 166 21.83 -7.74 -9.42
C ASP A 166 20.38 -8.12 -9.06
N CYS A 167 19.99 -9.31 -9.50
CA CYS A 167 18.69 -9.85 -9.20
C CYS A 167 18.54 -10.10 -7.70
N GLY A 168 17.37 -9.77 -7.15
CA GLY A 168 17.17 -9.83 -5.71
C GLY A 168 17.84 -8.68 -4.96
N THR A 169 17.89 -7.49 -5.58
CA THR A 169 18.21 -6.25 -4.89
C THR A 169 16.95 -5.41 -4.67
N SER A 170 16.91 -4.75 -3.52
CA SER A 170 15.85 -3.83 -3.12
C SER A 170 16.45 -2.51 -2.66
N GLY A 171 15.63 -1.45 -2.68
CA GLY A 171 16.03 -0.11 -2.32
C GLY A 171 15.93 0.11 -0.82
N ALA A 172 17.00 0.63 -0.24
CA ALA A 172 17.06 1.07 1.14
C ALA A 172 17.48 2.54 1.22
N MET A 173 17.08 3.22 2.28
CA MET A 173 17.63 4.54 2.62
C MET A 173 18.66 4.39 3.74
N ARG A 174 19.82 5.03 3.60
CA ARG A 174 20.74 5.15 4.73
C ARG A 174 20.29 6.28 5.63
N LYS A 175 20.30 6.04 6.94
CA LYS A 175 19.69 6.96 7.92
C LYS A 175 20.21 8.40 7.95
N ASN A 176 21.36 8.71 7.35
CA ASN A 176 22.05 10.01 7.52
C ASN A 176 22.51 10.70 6.21
N ASP A 177 22.12 10.22 5.02
CA ASP A 177 22.58 10.83 3.76
C ASP A 177 21.48 11.13 2.74
N ASN A 178 20.23 10.75 3.01
CA ASN A 178 19.10 10.94 2.10
C ASN A 178 19.38 10.37 0.71
N LYS A 179 20.08 9.24 0.62
CA LYS A 179 20.35 8.52 -0.62
C LYS A 179 19.77 7.11 -0.62
N TRP A 180 19.37 6.68 -1.80
CA TRP A 180 18.97 5.31 -2.04
C TRP A 180 20.19 4.42 -2.24
N TYR A 181 20.11 3.21 -1.71
CA TYR A 181 21.09 2.15 -1.83
C TYR A 181 20.41 0.91 -2.39
N SER A 182 21.04 0.27 -3.37
CA SER A 182 20.61 -1.02 -3.91
C SER A 182 21.32 -2.11 -3.09
N LEU A 183 20.57 -2.80 -2.24
CA LEU A 183 21.10 -3.81 -1.33
C LEU A 183 20.44 -5.16 -1.61
N PRO A 184 21.15 -6.29 -1.40
CA PRO A 184 20.54 -7.61 -1.49
C PRO A 184 19.29 -7.72 -0.59
N SER A 185 18.16 -8.14 -1.15
CA SER A 185 16.86 -8.24 -0.45
C SER A 185 16.91 -9.15 0.77
N THR A 186 17.85 -10.11 0.79
CA THR A 186 18.06 -11.06 1.88
C THR A 186 18.67 -10.43 3.13
N GLN A 187 19.18 -9.20 3.06
CA GLN A 187 19.67 -8.49 4.25
C GLN A 187 18.52 -8.13 5.19
N LYS A 188 18.75 -8.28 6.49
CA LYS A 188 17.78 -7.91 7.53
C LYS A 188 18.07 -6.52 8.07
N MET A 189 17.06 -5.65 8.07
CA MET A 189 17.16 -4.30 8.63
C MET A 189 15.81 -3.76 9.10
N ASN A 190 15.84 -2.63 9.80
CA ASN A 190 14.63 -1.86 10.12
C ASN A 190 13.94 -1.41 8.83
N PHE A 191 12.65 -1.11 8.90
CA PHE A 191 11.87 -0.80 7.72
C PHE A 191 10.76 0.19 8.05
N ILE A 192 10.33 0.94 7.04
CA ILE A 192 9.34 2.00 7.22
C ILE A 192 8.06 1.57 6.52
N CYS A 193 6.98 1.45 7.30
CA CYS A 193 5.65 1.24 6.76
C CYS A 193 4.95 2.58 6.53
N SER A 194 4.17 2.64 5.47
CA SER A 194 3.12 3.63 5.30
C SER A 194 1.86 3.21 6.06
N LEU A 195 1.14 4.20 6.55
CA LEU A 195 -0.18 4.03 7.15
C LEU A 195 -1.24 4.54 6.19
N CYS A 196 -2.44 3.96 6.27
CA CYS A 196 -3.60 4.53 5.59
C CYS A 196 -3.82 5.96 6.10
N ASN A 197 -3.99 6.91 5.17
CA ASN A 197 -4.57 8.20 5.53
C ASN A 197 -6.02 7.93 5.96
N ASP A 198 -6.25 7.78 7.26
CA ASP A 198 -7.60 7.78 7.79
C ASP A 198 -8.03 9.23 8.06
N PRO A 199 -9.04 9.77 7.36
CA PRO A 199 -9.62 11.07 7.69
C PRO A 199 -10.16 11.15 9.13
N GLN A 200 -10.35 10.02 9.81
CA GLN A 200 -10.97 9.93 11.13
C GLN A 200 -10.01 9.69 12.30
N ALA A 201 -8.72 9.44 12.10
CA ALA A 201 -7.76 9.18 13.20
C ALA A 201 -7.34 10.43 14.00
N SER A 202 -8.13 11.51 13.95
CA SER A 202 -7.88 12.77 14.67
C SER A 202 -9.13 13.32 15.38
N LEU A 203 -10.00 12.43 15.84
CA LEU A 203 -11.07 12.74 16.80
C LEU A 203 -10.82 12.03 18.13
#